data_AF-A0A523LUT0-F1
#
_entry.id   AF-A0A523LUT0-F1
#
_cell.length_a   1.000
_cell.length_b   1.000
_cell.length_c   1.000
_cell.angle_alpha   90.00
_cell.angle_beta   90.00
_cell.angle_gamma   90.00
#
_symmetry.space_group_name_H-M   'P 1'
#
loop_
_entity.id
_entity.type
_entity.pdbx_description
1 polymer ?
#
loop_
_entity_poly.entity_id
_entity_poly.type
_entity_poly.pdbx_seq_one_letter_code
_entity_poly.pdbx_strand_id
1 'polypeptide(L)' 'ANVLAQDGSNMVTMQAGVQSDSFKGMNLCEQELRLRHFHKTIDDFIAGTVSTRKLLPADAYLE' A
#
# COMPACT_ATOMS: atom_id res chain seq x y z
N ALA A 1 9.38 11.31 -18.13
CA ALA A 1 9.38 9.85 -18.32
C ALA A 1 10.47 9.10 -17.54
N ASN A 2 11.57 9.74 -17.11
CA ASN A 2 12.66 9.07 -16.39
C ASN A 2 12.23 8.47 -15.03
N VAL A 3 11.47 9.22 -14.24
CA VAL A 3 11.03 8.81 -12.89
C VAL A 3 10.11 7.58 -12.92
N LEU A 4 9.17 7.52 -13.87
CA LEU A 4 8.26 6.36 -14.01
C LEU A 4 9.02 5.07 -14.38
N ALA A 5 10.05 5.18 -15.21
CA ALA A 5 10.91 4.05 -15.55
C ALA A 5 11.75 3.60 -14.35
N GLN A 6 12.23 4.56 -13.54
CA GLN A 6 12.96 4.27 -12.30
C GLN A 6 12.07 3.53 -11.29
N ASP A 7 10.85 4.02 -11.04
CA ASP A 7 9.90 3.35 -10.14
C ASP A 7 9.57 1.93 -10.61
N GLY A 8 9.29 1.76 -11.90
CA GLY A 8 9.00 0.45 -12.48
C GLY A 8 10.18 -0.53 -12.40
N SER A 9 11.41 -0.03 -12.54
CA SER A 9 12.62 -0.88 -12.50
C SER A 9 12.86 -1.53 -11.13
N ASN A 10 12.44 -0.87 -10.05
CA ASN A 10 12.61 -1.37 -8.68
C ASN A 10 11.59 -2.47 -8.31
N MET A 11 10.41 -2.47 -8.95
CA MET A 11 9.30 -3.36 -8.60
C MET A 11 9.64 -4.84 -8.72
N VAL A 12 10.42 -5.23 -9.73
CA VAL A 12 10.79 -6.64 -9.95
C VAL A 12 11.64 -7.16 -8.78
N THR A 13 12.65 -6.40 -8.37
CA THR A 13 13.53 -6.75 -7.25
C THR A 13 12.76 -6.78 -5.93
N MET A 14 11.88 -5.79 -5.69
CA MET A 14 11.04 -5.76 -4.50
C MET A 14 10.13 -6.98 -4.42
N GLN A 15 9.48 -7.35 -5.53
CA GLN A 15 8.57 -8.49 -5.57
C GLN A 15 9.29 -9.82 -5.28
N ALA A 16 10.51 -9.98 -5.81
CA ALA A 16 11.34 -11.15 -5.51
C ALA A 16 11.71 -11.24 -4.01
N GLY A 17 12.02 -10.10 -3.38
CA GLY A 17 12.29 -10.04 -1.94
C GLY A 17 11.07 -10.40 -1.08
N VAL A 18 9.89 -9.92 -1.46
CA VAL A 18 8.62 -10.19 -0.76
C VAL A 18 8.22 -11.67 -0.82
N GLN A 19 8.64 -12.40 -1.86
CA GLN A 19 8.38 -13.85 -1.99
C GLN A 19 9.24 -14.73 -1.06
N SER A 20 10.22 -14.17 -0.35
CA SER A 20 11.07 -14.92 0.56
C SER A 20 10.35 -15.37 1.83
N ASP A 21 10.55 -16.61 2.28
CA ASP A 21 10.05 -17.12 3.57
C ASP A 21 10.56 -16.32 4.78
N SER A 22 11.70 -15.65 4.61
CA SER A 22 12.31 -14.79 5.63
C SER A 22 11.68 -13.41 5.69
N PHE A 23 10.86 -13.03 4.71
CA PHE A 23 10.14 -11.76 4.74
C PHE A 23 8.96 -11.86 5.70
N LYS A 24 8.94 -10.99 6.72
CA LYS A 24 7.89 -10.98 7.77
C LYS A 24 6.94 -9.79 7.68
N GLY A 25 7.07 -8.97 6.64
CA GLY A 25 6.33 -7.72 6.47
C GLY A 25 7.25 -6.51 6.34
N MET A 26 6.67 -5.38 5.95
CA MET A 26 7.39 -4.13 5.76
C MET A 26 7.50 -3.35 7.07
N ASN A 27 8.69 -2.82 7.36
CA ASN A 27 8.88 -1.83 8.41
C ASN A 27 8.64 -0.45 7.80
N LEU A 28 7.54 0.19 8.20
CA LEU A 28 7.21 1.54 7.75
C LEU A 28 7.66 2.58 8.78
N CYS A 29 8.15 3.72 8.31
CA CYS A 29 8.53 4.90 9.09
C CYS A 29 7.40 5.93 9.19
N GLU A 30 7.64 7.04 9.87
CA GLU A 30 6.63 8.10 10.09
C GLU A 30 6.17 8.77 8.78
N GLN A 31 7.06 8.88 7.79
CA GLN A 31 6.74 9.52 6.51
C GLN A 31 5.78 8.70 5.63
N GLU A 32 5.60 7.41 5.92
CA GLU A 32 4.84 6.47 5.08
C GLU A 32 3.35 6.38 5.47
N LEU A 33 2.79 7.48 5.99
CA LEU A 33 1.40 7.55 6.45
C LEU A 33 0.40 7.07 5.39
N ARG A 34 0.58 7.50 4.13
CA ARG A 34 -0.31 7.12 3.03
C ARG A 34 -0.21 5.64 2.65
N LEU A 35 0.98 5.03 2.80
CA LEU A 35 1.14 3.59 2.58
C LEU A 35 0.44 2.79 3.69
N ARG A 36 0.56 3.22 4.96
CA ARG A 36 -0.18 2.62 6.07
C ARG A 36 -1.69 2.72 5.85
N HIS A 37 -2.15 3.88 5.42
CA HIS A 37 -3.56 4.12 5.11
C HIS A 37 -4.05 3.22 3.96
N PHE A 38 -3.25 3.05 2.91
CA PHE A 38 -3.54 2.13 1.81
C PHE A 38 -3.70 0.68 2.30
N HIS A 39 -2.77 0.18 3.12
CA HIS A 39 -2.89 -1.16 3.71
C HIS A 39 -4.14 -1.32 4.56
N LYS A 40 -4.43 -0.34 5.45
CA LYS A 40 -5.67 -0.33 6.25
C LYS A 40 -6.92 -0.41 5.37
N THR A 41 -6.96 0.35 4.28
CA THR A 41 -8.11 0.37 3.37
C THR A 41 -8.33 -0.98 2.70
N ILE A 42 -7.24 -1.65 2.28
CA ILE A 42 -7.32 -3.00 1.72
C ILE A 42 -7.79 -4.00 2.78
N ASP A 43 -7.25 -3.94 3.99
CA ASP A 43 -7.63 -4.83 5.08
C ASP A 43 -9.12 -4.65 5.44
N ASP A 44 -9.58 -3.40 5.56
CA ASP A 44 -10.97 -3.05 5.84
C ASP A 44 -11.91 -3.56 4.72
N PHE A 45 -11.46 -3.52 3.45
CA PHE A 45 -12.18 -4.06 2.30
C PHE A 45 -12.26 -5.59 2.33
N ILE A 46 -11.13 -6.28 2.59
CA ILE A 46 -11.08 -7.75 2.71
C ILE A 46 -11.95 -8.22 3.88
N ALA A 47 -11.94 -7.48 4.99
CA ALA A 47 -12.78 -7.74 6.16
C ALA A 47 -14.28 -7.43 5.94
N GLY A 48 -14.64 -6.81 4.81
CA GLY A 48 -16.02 -6.46 4.47
C GLY A 48 -16.59 -5.25 5.24
N THR A 49 -15.75 -4.50 5.95
CA THR A 49 -16.16 -3.29 6.69
C THR A 49 -16.33 -2.08 5.75
N VAL A 50 -15.58 -2.08 4.64
CA VAL A 50 -15.66 -1.11 3.54
C VAL A 50 -16.01 -1.87 2.25
N SER A 51 -16.77 -1.23 1.36
CA SER A 51 -17.06 -1.78 0.03
C SER A 51 -17.01 -0.69 -1.03
N THR A 52 -16.95 -1.07 -2.30
CA THR A 52 -17.01 -0.12 -3.43
C THR A 52 -18.33 0.65 -3.49
N ARG A 53 -19.37 0.22 -2.76
CA ARG A 53 -20.66 0.92 -2.62
C ARG A 53 -20.74 1.83 -1.39
N LYS A 54 -19.76 1.73 -0.50
CA LYS A 54 -19.68 2.45 0.78
C LYS A 54 -18.23 2.88 1.03
N LEU A 55 -17.70 3.68 0.11
CA LEU A 55 -16.43 4.36 0.28
C LEU A 55 -16.65 5.63 1.11
N LEU A 56 -15.68 5.99 1.94
CA LEU A 56 -15.68 7.29 2.60
C LEU A 56 -15.43 8.39 1.54
N PRO A 57 -15.93 9.61 1.78
CA PRO A 57 -15.63 10.73 0.91
C PRO A 57 -14.11 11.03 0.91
N ALA A 58 -13.62 11.60 -0.18
CA ALA A 58 -12.16 11.71 -0.43
C ALA A 58 -11.41 12.55 0.62
N ASP A 59 -12.11 13.49 1.25
CA ASP A 59 -11.64 14.35 2.34
C ASP A 59 -11.40 13.59 3.65
N ALA A 60 -12.12 12.50 3.91
CA ALA A 60 -11.90 11.64 5.07
C ALA A 60 -10.52 10.94 5.07
N TYR A 61 -9.76 11.05 3.99
CA TYR A 61 -8.44 10.43 3.81
C TYR A 61 -7.28 11.44 3.82
N LEU A 62 -7.57 12.73 3.99
CA LEU A 62 -6.59 13.83 3.94
C LEU A 62 -6.31 14.48 5.30
N GLU A 63 -7.00 14.05 6.35
CA GLU A 63 -6.79 14.48 7.75
C GLU A 63 -5.81 13.58 8.51
#